data_AF-A0A3S1B1E3-F1
#
_entry.id   AF-A0A3S1B1E3-F1
#
_cell.length_a   1.000
_cell.length_b   1.000
_cell.length_c   1.000
_cell.angle_alpha   90.00
_cell.angle_beta   90.00
_cell.angle_gamma   90.00
#
_symmetry.space_group_name_H-M   'P 1'
#
loop_
_entity.id
_entity.type
_entity.pdbx_description
1 polymer ?
#
loop_
_entity_poly.entity_id
_entity_poly.type
_entity_poly.pdbx_seq_one_letter_code
_entity_poly.pdbx_strand_id
1 'polypeptide(L)'
;MTEAPILMQVLPNCLGYRRRDFTYRWFILVFTFFCYASYHLSRKPISVVKSVLHQNCSKVHASPSVNTSEHPNWCDWAPFDHDDYKAMFGTLDVCYLVAYAIAMFL
;
A
#
# COMPACT_ATOMS: atom_id res chain seq x y z
N MET A 1 -54.09 18.92 15.06
CA MET A 1 -53.62 19.27 13.71
C MET A 1 -52.44 20.20 13.86
N THR A 2 -51.25 19.64 14.09
CA THR A 2 -49.99 20.40 14.17
C THR A 2 -49.21 20.07 12.90
N GLU A 3 -49.44 20.84 11.85
CA GLU A 3 -48.71 20.72 10.59
C GLU A 3 -47.25 21.10 10.86
N ALA A 4 -46.35 20.12 10.89
CA ALA A 4 -44.92 20.38 10.99
C ALA A 4 -44.45 21.11 9.71
N PRO A 5 -43.71 22.22 9.82
CA PRO A 5 -43.35 23.03 8.65
C PRO A 5 -42.49 22.22 7.68
N ILE A 6 -42.74 22.39 6.37
CA ILE A 6 -42.05 21.74 5.23
C ILE A 6 -40.52 21.75 5.38
N LEU A 7 -39.99 22.76 6.07
CA LEU A 7 -38.58 22.91 6.44
C LEU A 7 -37.99 21.68 7.15
N MET A 8 -38.77 20.96 7.97
CA MET A 8 -38.31 19.78 8.70
C MET A 8 -38.22 18.52 7.84
N GLN A 9 -38.92 18.46 6.71
CA GLN A 9 -38.84 17.34 5.76
C GLN A 9 -37.69 17.49 4.75
N VAL A 10 -37.30 18.73 4.43
CA VAL A 10 -36.20 19.02 3.50
C VAL A 10 -34.83 18.93 4.18
N LEU A 11 -34.76 19.22 5.48
CA LEU A 11 -33.52 19.20 6.28
C LEU A 11 -32.76 17.86 6.24
N PRO A 12 -33.37 16.68 6.48
CA PRO A 12 -32.65 15.40 6.47
C PRO A 12 -32.12 15.05 5.08
N ASN A 13 -32.83 15.42 4.02
CA ASN A 13 -32.40 15.20 2.64
C ASN A 13 -31.22 16.14 2.26
N CYS A 14 -31.27 17.42 2.63
CA CYS A 14 -30.16 18.35 2.40
C CYS A 14 -28.92 18.04 3.26
N LEU A 15 -29.09 17.65 4.52
CA LEU A 15 -27.99 17.25 5.40
C LEU A 15 -27.38 15.92 4.95
N GLY A 16 -28.20 14.97 4.50
CA GLY A 16 -27.74 13.70 3.90
C GLY A 16 -27.01 13.90 2.57
N TYR A 17 -27.50 14.80 1.71
CA TYR A 17 -26.84 15.23 0.48
C TYR A 17 -25.47 15.84 0.78
N ARG A 18 -25.40 16.82 1.69
CA ARG A 18 -24.14 17.45 2.12
C ARG A 18 -23.15 16.47 2.73
N ARG A 19 -23.61 15.46 3.48
CA ARG A 19 -22.76 14.39 4.03
C ARG A 19 -22.19 13.49 2.92
N ARG A 20 -23.01 13.12 1.93
CA ARG A 20 -22.58 12.35 0.76
C ARG A 20 -21.56 13.11 -0.08
N ASP A 21 -21.80 14.39 -0.39
CA ASP A 21 -20.86 15.23 -1.12
C ASP A 21 -19.51 15.37 -0.41
N PHE A 22 -19.53 15.53 0.91
CA PHE A 22 -18.32 15.58 1.72
C PHE A 22 -17.57 14.24 1.68
N THR A 23 -18.28 13.10 1.79
CA THR A 23 -17.70 11.77 1.63
C THR A 23 -17.07 11.57 0.26
N TYR A 24 -17.77 11.93 -0.83
CA TYR A 24 -17.21 11.80 -2.19
C TYR A 24 -16.00 12.72 -2.41
N ARG A 25 -16.05 13.95 -1.91
CA ARG A 25 -14.91 14.89 -1.98
C ARG A 25 -13.68 14.36 -1.25
N TRP A 26 -13.85 13.87 -0.03
CA TRP A 26 -12.75 13.26 0.72
C TRP A 26 -12.25 11.99 0.07
N PHE A 27 -13.16 11.14 -0.43
CA PHE A 27 -12.79 9.94 -1.16
C PHE A 27 -11.94 10.28 -2.38
N ILE A 28 -12.34 11.25 -3.20
CA ILE A 28 -11.56 11.69 -4.37
C ILE A 28 -10.20 12.22 -3.95
N LEU A 29 -10.12 13.10 -2.95
CA LEU A 29 -8.84 13.64 -2.47
C LEU A 29 -7.88 12.54 -1.99
N VAL A 30 -8.39 11.61 -1.19
CA VAL A 30 -7.62 10.48 -0.66
C VAL A 30 -7.21 9.53 -1.79
N PHE A 31 -8.14 9.18 -2.67
CA PHE A 31 -7.88 8.31 -3.82
C PHE A 31 -6.83 8.91 -4.75
N THR A 32 -6.98 10.19 -5.13
CA THR A 32 -6.00 10.89 -5.97
C THR A 32 -4.63 11.00 -5.28
N PHE A 33 -4.59 11.24 -3.96
CA PHE A 33 -3.36 11.22 -3.19
C PHE A 33 -2.68 9.85 -3.26
N PHE A 34 -3.41 8.75 -3.05
CA PHE A 34 -2.87 7.40 -3.16
C PHE A 34 -2.41 7.06 -4.58
N CYS A 35 -3.15 7.49 -5.62
CA CYS A 35 -2.72 7.31 -7.01
C CYS A 35 -1.41 8.07 -7.29
N TYR A 36 -1.31 9.33 -6.84
CA TYR A 36 -0.12 10.15 -7.00
C TYR A 36 1.08 9.59 -6.22
N ALA A 37 0.85 9.20 -4.97
CA ALA A 37 1.84 8.54 -4.14
C ALA A 37 2.31 7.24 -4.80
N SER A 38 1.39 6.37 -5.23
CA SER A 38 1.69 5.12 -5.92
C SER A 38 2.47 5.35 -7.22
N TYR A 39 2.12 6.37 -8.01
CA TYR A 39 2.84 6.74 -9.22
C TYR A 39 4.29 7.18 -8.93
N HIS A 40 4.49 7.98 -7.88
CA HIS A 40 5.83 8.39 -7.46
C HIS A 40 6.61 7.27 -6.78
N LEU A 41 5.92 6.40 -6.05
CA LEU A 41 6.44 5.15 -5.54
C LEU A 41 6.91 4.34 -6.73
N SER A 42 6.10 3.88 -7.69
CA SER A 42 6.50 3.00 -8.81
C SER A 42 7.79 3.33 -9.58
N ARG A 43 8.33 4.55 -9.52
CA ARG A 43 9.48 4.95 -10.34
C ARG A 43 10.78 4.16 -10.08
N LYS A 44 11.09 3.70 -8.85
CA LYS A 44 12.30 2.89 -8.51
C LYS A 44 12.29 1.98 -7.24
N PRO A 45 11.27 1.95 -6.37
CA PRO A 45 11.34 1.40 -5.03
C PRO A 45 11.28 -0.11 -5.05
N ILE A 46 10.68 -0.74 -6.07
CA ILE A 46 10.67 -2.21 -6.17
C ILE A 46 12.11 -2.75 -6.11
N SER A 47 13.06 -2.09 -6.77
CA SER A 47 14.47 -2.46 -6.69
C SER A 47 15.09 -2.16 -5.31
N VAL A 48 14.71 -1.03 -4.69
CA VAL A 48 15.19 -0.63 -3.34
C VAL A 48 14.70 -1.58 -2.26
N VAL A 49 13.39 -1.91 -2.24
CA VAL A 49 12.82 -2.81 -1.25
C VAL A 49 13.36 -4.22 -1.43
N LYS A 50 13.58 -4.70 -2.66
CA LYS A 50 14.25 -5.99 -2.91
C LYS A 50 15.63 -6.07 -2.25
N SER A 51 16.40 -4.98 -2.31
CA SER A 51 17.73 -4.91 -1.68
C SER A 51 17.70 -4.82 -0.15
N VAL A 52 16.58 -4.39 0.44
CA VAL A 52 16.38 -4.36 1.90
C VAL A 52 15.83 -5.70 2.40
N LEU A 53 15.02 -6.37 1.58
CA LEU A 53 14.34 -7.60 1.94
C LEU A 53 15.26 -8.81 1.90
N HIS A 54 16.22 -8.80 0.97
CA HIS A 54 17.30 -9.79 0.87
C HIS A 54 18.61 -9.07 0.56
N GLN A 55 19.45 -8.87 1.57
CA GLN A 55 20.66 -8.07 1.51
C GLN A 55 21.92 -8.91 1.80
N ASN A 56 23.08 -8.43 1.36
CA ASN A 56 24.33 -9.12 1.67
C ASN A 56 24.73 -8.89 3.13
N CYS A 57 24.35 -9.82 4.02
CA CYS A 57 24.64 -9.76 5.46
C CYS A 57 26.14 -9.69 5.80
N SER A 58 27.03 -10.04 4.86
CA SER A 58 28.49 -9.86 5.01
C SER A 58 28.91 -8.39 5.16
N LYS A 59 28.10 -7.43 4.68
CA LYS A 59 28.37 -5.99 4.77
C LYS A 59 27.71 -5.32 5.98
N VAL A 60 26.91 -6.07 6.74
CA VAL A 60 26.15 -5.56 7.89
C VAL A 60 26.87 -6.01 9.17
N HIS A 61 27.14 -5.07 10.09
CA HIS A 61 27.74 -5.40 11.38
C HIS A 61 26.79 -6.30 12.18
N ALA A 62 27.15 -7.56 12.35
CA ALA A 62 26.42 -8.48 13.21
C ALA A 62 26.57 -8.06 14.68
N SER A 63 25.47 -8.07 15.42
CA SER A 63 25.50 -7.96 16.88
C SER A 63 26.28 -9.16 17.45
N PRO A 64 27.08 -9.01 18.52
CA PRO A 64 27.85 -10.10 19.13
C PRO A 64 26.99 -11.28 19.64
N SER A 65 25.66 -11.13 19.65
CA SER A 65 24.68 -12.14 20.07
C SER A 65 24.13 -13.03 18.95
N VAL A 66 24.51 -12.80 17.69
CA VAL A 66 23.97 -13.55 16.53
C VAL A 66 25.02 -14.52 15.99
N ASN A 67 24.71 -15.81 16.02
CA ASN A 67 25.55 -16.86 15.41
C ASN A 67 25.44 -16.82 13.89
N THR A 68 26.24 -15.97 13.25
CA THR A 68 26.29 -15.80 11.78
C THR A 68 26.65 -17.10 11.03
N SER A 69 27.23 -18.09 11.71
CA SER A 69 27.58 -19.39 11.16
C SER A 69 26.40 -20.35 10.98
N GLU A 70 25.31 -20.17 11.73
CA GLU A 70 24.10 -21.01 11.65
C GLU A 70 23.00 -20.36 10.79
N HIS A 71 22.94 -19.03 10.78
CA HIS A 71 21.98 -18.26 9.98
C HIS A 71 22.70 -17.22 9.09
N PRO A 72 23.06 -17.57 7.83
CA PRO A 72 23.75 -16.64 6.94
C PRO A 72 22.89 -15.43 6.51
N ASN A 73 21.57 -15.58 6.60
CA ASN A 73 20.50 -14.65 6.18
C ASN A 73 19.81 -13.99 7.39
N TRP A 74 20.49 -13.91 8.53
CA TRP A 74 19.98 -13.30 9.78
C TRP A 74 19.53 -11.84 9.63
N CYS A 75 20.04 -11.13 8.63
CA CYS A 75 19.76 -9.72 8.38
C CYS A 75 18.66 -9.48 7.33
N ASP A 76 18.10 -10.56 6.78
CA ASP A 76 17.03 -10.55 5.80
C ASP A 76 15.67 -10.54 6.49
N TRP A 77 14.64 -10.13 5.75
CA TRP A 77 13.30 -9.97 6.30
C TRP A 77 12.44 -11.18 5.95
N ALA A 78 11.92 -11.91 6.95
CA ALA A 78 10.99 -13.01 6.70
C ALA A 78 9.71 -12.52 5.99
N PRO A 79 9.16 -13.22 4.98
CA PRO A 79 9.48 -14.57 4.49
C PRO A 79 10.56 -14.65 3.38
N PHE A 80 11.40 -13.63 3.21
CA PHE A 80 12.40 -13.55 2.14
C PHE A 80 13.82 -13.93 2.60
N ASP A 81 13.93 -14.56 3.76
CA ASP A 81 15.17 -15.13 4.28
C ASP A 81 15.47 -16.50 3.67
N HIS A 82 14.51 -17.15 3.01
CA HIS A 82 14.69 -18.46 2.37
C HIS A 82 15.30 -18.34 0.96
N ASP A 83 15.85 -19.44 0.45
CA ASP A 83 16.42 -19.57 -0.90
C ASP A 83 15.40 -19.33 -2.03
N ASP A 84 14.10 -19.48 -1.73
CA ASP A 84 12.99 -19.18 -2.63
C ASP A 84 12.67 -17.67 -2.81
N TYR A 85 13.45 -16.77 -2.20
CA TYR A 85 13.25 -15.31 -2.28
C TYR A 85 13.12 -14.78 -3.72
N LYS A 86 13.83 -15.40 -4.68
CA LYS A 86 13.75 -15.03 -6.12
C LYS A 86 12.36 -15.26 -6.70
N ALA A 87 11.69 -16.35 -6.33
CA ALA A 87 10.35 -16.65 -6.81
C ALA A 87 9.34 -15.63 -6.26
N MET A 88 9.45 -15.29 -4.98
CA MET A 88 8.58 -14.27 -4.35
C MET A 88 8.76 -12.88 -4.97
N PHE A 89 10.00 -12.48 -5.26
CA PHE A 89 10.27 -11.24 -5.99
C PHE A 89 9.67 -11.25 -7.40
N GLY A 90 9.70 -12.39 -8.08
CA GLY A 90 9.05 -12.57 -9.37
C GLY A 90 7.53 -12.40 -9.28
N THR A 91 6.89 -13.01 -8.28
CA THR A 91 5.44 -12.85 -8.04
C THR A 91 5.07 -11.39 -7.78
N LEU A 92 5.89 -10.66 -7.02
CA LEU A 92 5.66 -9.26 -6.69
C LEU A 92 5.69 -8.36 -7.95
N ASP A 93 6.62 -8.63 -8.87
CA ASP A 93 6.66 -7.97 -10.18
C ASP A 93 5.43 -8.31 -11.03
N VAL A 94 4.99 -9.57 -11.03
CA VAL A 94 3.78 -10.00 -11.75
C VAL A 94 2.52 -9.35 -11.17
N CYS A 95 2.36 -9.29 -9.86
CA CYS A 95 1.25 -8.60 -9.21
C CYS A 95 1.22 -7.12 -9.59
N TYR A 96 2.38 -6.47 -9.66
CA TYR A 96 2.51 -5.08 -10.12
C TYR A 96 2.09 -4.92 -11.60
N LEU A 97 2.57 -5.80 -12.48
CA LEU A 97 2.20 -5.81 -13.90
C LEU A 97 0.71 -6.06 -14.12
N VAL A 98 0.10 -6.97 -13.34
CA VAL A 98 -1.34 -7.27 -13.41
C VAL A 98 -2.16 -6.09 -12.92
N ALA A 99 -1.79 -5.47 -11.80
CA ALA A 99 -2.46 -4.26 -11.30
C ALA A 99 -2.39 -3.12 -12.33
N TYR A 100 -1.23 -2.93 -12.96
CA TYR A 100 -1.05 -1.98 -14.06
C TYR A 100 -1.95 -2.31 -15.26
N ALA A 101 -2.01 -3.58 -15.67
CA ALA A 101 -2.85 -4.01 -16.79
C ALA A 101 -4.33 -3.72 -16.50
N ILE A 102 -4.83 -4.07 -15.31
CA ILE A 102 -6.22 -3.78 -14.89
C ILE A 102 -6.50 -2.28 -14.93
N ALA A 103 -5.59 -1.45 -14.40
CA ALA A 103 -5.74 0.00 -14.40
C ALA A 103 -5.70 0.63 -15.81
N MET A 104 -5.14 -0.05 -16.81
CA MET A 104 -5.18 0.38 -18.20
C MET A 104 -6.50 0.04 -18.91
N PHE A 105 -7.27 -0.93 -18.40
CA PHE A 105 -8.55 -1.37 -18.98
C PHE A 105 -9.80 -0.77 -18.31
N LEU A 106 -9.66 -0.27 -17.08
CA LEU A 106 -10.69 0.49 -16.37
C LEU A 106 -10.63 1.97 -16.75
#